data_AF-A0A3C1W5M9-F1
#
_entry.id   AF-A0A3C1W5M9-F1
#
_cell.length_a   1.000
_cell.length_b   1.000
_cell.length_c   1.000
_cell.angle_alpha   90.00
_cell.angle_beta   90.00
_cell.angle_gamma   90.00
#
_symmetry.space_group_name_H-M   'P 1'
#
loop_
_entity.id
_entity.type
_entity.pdbx_description
1 polymer ?
#
loop_
_entity_poly.entity_id
_entity_poly.type
_entity_poly.pdbx_seq_one_letter_code
_entity_poly.pdbx_strand_id
1 'polypeptide(L)'
;DIVEIQNLDNSSYLTLTYQLRSQLPLATITAEVSDDLQSWSPNVVILSQRDNNDGTATITARDTQPTLSGQQRYIRVRIEE
;
A
#
# COMPACT_ATOMS: atom_id res chain seq x y z
N ASP A 1 -6.80 1.71 -8.52
CA ASP A 1 -6.24 1.88 -7.17
C ASP A 1 -6.64 3.26 -6.66
N ILE A 2 -6.69 3.43 -5.35
CA ILE A 2 -7.01 4.71 -4.70
C ILE A 2 -5.87 5.02 -3.74
N VAL A 3 -5.27 6.20 -3.90
CA VAL A 3 -4.24 6.74 -2.99
C VAL A 3 -4.87 7.83 -2.15
N GLU A 4 -4.75 7.70 -0.83
CA GLU A 4 -5.36 8.59 0.15
C GLU A 4 -4.38 8.96 1.27
N ILE A 5 -4.67 10.08 1.95
CA ILE A 5 -3.99 10.45 3.19
C ILE A 5 -4.90 10.10 4.37
N GLN A 6 -4.43 9.22 5.24
CA GLN A 6 -5.08 8.91 6.51
C GLN A 6 -4.51 9.79 7.61
N ASN A 7 -5.38 10.47 8.37
CA ASN A 7 -4.97 11.23 9.56
C ASN A 7 -5.19 10.39 10.83
N LEU A 8 -4.14 10.23 11.63
CA LEU A 8 -4.14 9.51 12.91
C LEU A 8 -3.26 10.28 13.91
N ASP A 9 -3.78 10.59 15.10
CA ASP A 9 -3.03 11.23 16.19
C ASP A 9 -2.20 12.46 15.74
N ASN A 10 -2.84 13.40 15.04
CA ASN A 10 -2.24 14.60 14.44
C ASN A 10 -1.15 14.34 13.38
N SER A 11 -0.98 13.10 12.94
CA SER A 11 -0.05 12.71 11.88
C SER A 11 -0.82 12.25 10.65
N SER A 12 -0.32 12.61 9.47
CA SER A 12 -0.87 12.17 8.19
C SER A 12 -0.03 11.01 7.67
N TYR A 13 -0.65 9.99 7.10
CA TYR A 13 0.01 8.79 6.57
C TYR A 13 -0.48 8.50 5.16
N LEU A 14 0.42 8.04 4.30
CA LEU A 14 0.08 7.62 2.94
C LEU A 14 -0.57 6.24 2.96
N THR A 15 -1.72 6.11 2.30
CA THR A 15 -2.46 4.85 2.14
C THR A 15 -2.69 4.52 0.69
N LEU A 16 -2.69 3.23 0.38
CA LEU A 16 -2.98 2.68 -0.95
C LEU A 16 -4.00 1.57 -0.81
N THR A 17 -5.14 1.74 -1.47
CA THR A 17 -6.16 0.69 -1.61
C THR A 17 -6.15 0.13 -3.03
N TYR A 18 -6.02 -1.18 -3.13
CA TYR A 18 -5.93 -1.89 -4.41
C TYR A 18 -6.71 -3.21 -4.37
N GLN A 19 -7.10 -3.68 -5.55
CA GLN A 19 -7.85 -4.93 -5.73
C GLN A 19 -6.98 -5.91 -6.51
N LEU A 20 -6.93 -7.16 -6.04
CA LEU A 20 -6.17 -8.24 -6.67
C LEU A 20 -7.00 -9.52 -6.76
N ARG A 21 -6.65 -10.41 -7.69
CA ARG A 21 -7.29 -11.74 -7.76
C ARG A 21 -6.93 -12.55 -6.52
N SER A 22 -7.93 -13.13 -5.86
CA SER A 22 -7.76 -13.85 -4.58
C SER A 22 -6.86 -15.08 -4.68
N GLN A 23 -6.67 -15.61 -5.89
CA GLN A 23 -5.75 -16.70 -6.18
C GLN A 23 -4.79 -16.30 -7.30
N LEU A 24 -3.57 -15.97 -6.91
CA LEU A 24 -2.43 -15.75 -7.82
C LEU A 24 -1.31 -16.72 -7.41
N PRO A 25 -1.39 -18.00 -7.81
CA PRO A 25 -0.50 -19.05 -7.30
C PRO A 25 0.97 -18.88 -7.70
N LEU A 26 1.25 -18.01 -8.67
CA LEU A 26 2.58 -17.77 -9.23
C LEU A 26 3.04 -16.32 -9.08
N ALA A 27 2.32 -15.47 -8.33
CA ALA A 27 2.73 -14.08 -8.17
C ALA A 27 2.80 -13.67 -6.69
N THR A 28 3.90 -13.04 -6.32
CA THR A 28 4.04 -12.34 -5.04
C THR A 28 3.65 -10.89 -5.23
N ILE A 29 2.65 -10.42 -4.48
CA ILE A 29 2.21 -9.02 -4.49
C ILE A 29 2.66 -8.35 -3.19
N THR A 30 3.47 -7.31 -3.32
CA THR A 30 4.05 -6.58 -2.19
C THR A 30 3.76 -5.09 -2.35
N ALA A 31 3.14 -4.48 -1.34
CA ALA A 31 3.07 -3.03 -1.26
C ALA A 31 4.39 -2.47 -0.71
N GLU A 32 4.94 -1.46 -1.38
CA GLU A 32 6.24 -0.87 -1.08
C GLU A 32 6.15 0.65 -1.00
N VAL A 33 7.03 1.26 -0.21
CA VAL A 33 7.17 2.71 -0.06
C VAL A 33 8.59 3.18 -0.38
N SER A 34 8.71 4.44 -0.78
CA SER A 34 9.97 5.09 -1.16
C SER A 34 9.96 6.57 -0.77
N ASP A 35 11.17 7.11 -0.52
CA ASP A 35 11.41 8.54 -0.32
C ASP A 35 12.00 9.23 -1.58
N ASP A 36 12.50 8.46 -2.56
CA ASP A 36 13.33 8.96 -3.67
C ASP A 36 12.94 8.40 -5.06
N LEU A 37 11.89 7.56 -5.13
CA LEU A 37 11.46 6.79 -6.31
C LEU A 37 12.47 5.75 -6.84
N GLN A 38 13.66 5.63 -6.23
CA GLN A 38 14.72 4.72 -6.65
C GLN A 38 14.82 3.52 -5.71
N SER A 39 14.79 3.79 -4.41
CA SER A 39 14.93 2.82 -3.33
C SER A 39 13.55 2.49 -2.77
N TRP A 40 13.17 1.21 -2.81
CA TRP A 40 11.85 0.74 -2.41
C TRP A 40 11.96 -0.27 -1.27
N SER A 41 11.04 -0.18 -0.31
CA SER A 41 11.02 -1.05 0.86
C SER A 41 9.58 -1.49 1.21
N PRO A 42 9.36 -2.71 1.72
CA PRO A 42 8.03 -3.20 2.09
C PRO A 42 7.56 -2.67 3.46
N ASN A 43 7.90 -1.41 3.78
CA ASN A 43 7.64 -0.78 5.08
C ASN A 43 6.20 -0.24 5.19
N VAL A 44 5.24 -1.15 5.02
CA VAL A 44 3.80 -0.89 5.09
C VAL A 44 3.13 -1.78 6.13
N VAL A 45 1.99 -1.32 6.64
CA VAL A 45 1.06 -2.13 7.42
C VAL A 45 -0.22 -2.37 6.63
N ILE A 46 -0.72 -3.60 6.65
CA ILE A 46 -2.03 -3.93 6.06
C ILE A 46 -3.11 -3.52 7.06
N LEU A 47 -3.91 -2.52 6.68
CA LEU A 47 -5.04 -2.05 7.50
C LEU A 47 -6.27 -2.92 7.32
N SER A 48 -6.52 -3.39 6.10
CA SER A 48 -7.64 -4.28 5.82
C SER A 48 -7.38 -5.16 4.61
N GLN A 49 -8.02 -6.33 4.62
CA GLN A 49 -8.13 -7.24 3.49
C GLN A 49 -9.55 -7.80 3.49
N ARG A 50 -10.30 -7.54 2.41
CA ARG A 50 -11.70 -7.96 2.26
C ARG A 50 -11.83 -8.79 0.98
N ASP A 51 -12.37 -10.00 1.11
CA ASP A 51 -12.85 -10.77 -0.04
C ASP A 51 -14.11 -10.11 -0.63
N ASN A 52 -14.12 -9.92 -1.94
CA ASN A 52 -15.23 -9.31 -2.67
C ASN A 52 -16.27 -10.35 -3.13
N ASN A 53 -16.04 -11.65 -2.92
CA ASN A 53 -16.87 -12.78 -3.38
C ASN A 53 -17.03 -12.88 -4.90
N ASP A 54 -16.14 -12.24 -5.67
CA ASP A 54 -16.10 -12.25 -7.13
C ASP A 54 -14.77 -12.82 -7.67
N GLY A 55 -13.99 -13.48 -6.80
CA GLY A 55 -12.64 -13.95 -7.12
C GLY A 55 -11.56 -12.88 -6.96
N THR A 56 -11.89 -11.73 -6.36
CA THR A 56 -10.93 -10.68 -6.00
C THR A 56 -10.98 -10.33 -4.51
N ALA A 57 -9.90 -9.72 -4.02
CA ALA A 57 -9.81 -9.14 -2.70
C ALA A 57 -9.39 -7.68 -2.79
N THR A 58 -9.98 -6.84 -1.95
CA THR A 58 -9.61 -5.44 -1.75
C THR A 58 -8.68 -5.34 -0.55
N ILE A 59 -7.51 -4.73 -0.72
CA ILE A 59 -6.49 -4.55 0.31
C ILE A 59 -6.22 -3.07 0.49
N THR A 60 -6.14 -2.62 1.75
CA THR A 60 -5.66 -1.29 2.10
C THR A 60 -4.34 -1.42 2.86
N ALA A 61 -3.27 -0.88 2.29
CA ALA A 61 -1.97 -0.77 2.90
C ALA A 61 -1.70 0.68 3.31
N ARG A 62 -0.95 0.87 4.41
CA ARG A 62 -0.51 2.18 4.89
C ARG A 62 0.98 2.18 5.09
N ASP A 63 1.60 3.29 4.75
CA ASP A 63 2.94 3.62 5.17
C ASP A 63 3.13 3.51 6.70
N THR A 64 4.28 3.02 7.12
CA THR A 64 4.67 3.00 8.54
C THR A 64 5.13 4.38 9.03
N GLN A 65 5.55 5.27 8.13
CA GLN A 65 6.00 6.62 8.45
C GLN A 65 4.93 7.67 8.12
N PRO A 66 4.81 8.71 8.95
CA PRO A 66 3.94 9.83 8.63
C PRO A 66 4.53 10.67 7.49
N THR A 67 3.66 11.30 6.70
CA THR A 67 4.04 12.33 5.75
C THR A 67 4.37 13.63 6.51
N LEU A 68 5.59 14.11 6.36
CA LEU A 68 6.06 15.37 6.96
C LEU A 68 6.18 16.46 5.89
N SER A 69 5.99 17.71 6.29
CA SER A 69 6.18 18.85 5.39
C SER A 69 7.62 18.89 4.85
N GLY A 70 7.76 18.95 3.53
CA GLY A 70 9.06 18.95 2.85
C GLY A 70 9.66 17.55 2.61
N GLN A 71 9.03 16.47 3.08
CA GLN A 71 9.39 15.10 2.75
C GLN A 71 8.48 14.56 1.64
N GLN A 72 9.08 13.91 0.66
CA GLN A 72 8.33 13.17 -0.36
C GLN A 72 8.15 11.73 0.10
N ARG A 73 6.93 11.21 -0.06
CA ARG A 73 6.60 9.80 0.20
C ARG A 73 5.85 9.25 -1.00
N TYR A 74 6.24 8.06 -1.41
CA TYR A 74 5.66 7.34 -2.54
C TYR A 74 5.25 5.95 -2.07
N ILE A 75 4.14 5.43 -2.60
CA ILE A 75 3.66 4.08 -2.34
C ILE A 75 3.30 3.42 -3.66
N ARG A 76 3.60 2.12 -3.81
CA ARG A 76 3.24 1.33 -4.99
C ARG A 76 2.89 -0.10 -4.60
N VAL A 77 2.28 -0.81 -5.55
CA VAL A 77 2.22 -2.28 -5.54
C VAL A 77 3.24 -2.83 -6.52
N ARG A 78 4.08 -3.76 -6.07
CA ARG A 78 4.99 -4.55 -6.88
C ARG A 78 4.41 -5.96 -7.05
N ILE A 79 4.50 -6.47 -8.27
CA ILE A 79 4.10 -7.84 -8.63
C ILE A 79 5.34 -8.53 -9.15
N GLU A 80 5.68 -9.68 -8.57
CA GLU A 80 6.79 -10.54 -9.00
C GLU A 80 6.26 -11.93 -9.36
N GLU A 81 6.74 -12.49 -10.47
CA GLU A 81 6.42 -13.83 -10.98
C GLU A 81 7.57 -14.81 -10.75
#